data_AF-A0A9D6T5I3-F1
#
_entry.id   AF-A0A9D6T5I3-F1
#
_cell.length_a   1.000
_cell.length_b   1.000
_cell.length_c   1.000
_cell.angle_alpha   90.00
_cell.angle_beta   90.00
_cell.angle_gamma   90.00
#
_symmetry.space_group_name_H-M   'P 1'
#
loop_
_entity.id
_entity.type
_entity.pdbx_description
1 polymer ?
#
loop_
_entity_poly.entity_id
_entity_poly.type
_entity_poly.pdbx_seq_one_letter_code
_entity_poly.pdbx_strand_id
1 'polypeptide(L)' 'MWDYTADAYATQAQHDPVWALERLITFGLHGTRIDRTLLEQHIGELRIPDDRRAFLDLLLWNRPF' A
#
# COMPACT_ATOMS: atom_id res chain seq x y z
N MET A 1 -21.99 14.38 2.90
CA MET A 1 -20.69 14.54 2.22
C MET A 1 -19.64 14.34 3.30
N TRP A 2 -18.90 13.24 3.27
CA TRP A 2 -17.91 12.93 4.30
C TRP A 2 -16.64 13.72 3.94
N ASP A 3 -16.56 14.97 4.41
CA ASP A 3 -15.38 15.84 4.21
C ASP A 3 -14.24 15.37 5.13
N TYR A 4 -13.66 14.23 4.80
CA TYR A 4 -12.35 13.89 5.35
C TYR A 4 -11.31 14.62 4.52
N THR A 5 -10.89 15.78 5.03
CA THR A 5 -9.84 16.63 4.47
C THR A 5 -8.60 15.79 4.15
N ALA A 6 -8.14 15.87 2.90
CA ALA A 6 -6.92 15.21 2.40
C ALA A 6 -5.69 15.47 3.29
N ASP A 7 -5.67 16.58 4.05
CA ASP A 7 -4.61 16.92 4.98
C ASP A 7 -4.48 15.93 6.15
N ALA A 8 -5.59 15.45 6.71
CA ALA A 8 -5.53 14.45 7.79
C ALA A 8 -4.91 13.14 7.30
N TYR A 9 -5.18 12.76 6.04
CA TYR A 9 -4.56 11.60 5.39
C TYR A 9 -3.05 11.76 5.24
N ALA A 10 -2.60 12.95 4.81
CA ALA A 10 -1.19 13.20 4.59
C ALA A 10 -0.37 13.15 5.90
N THR A 11 -0.91 13.72 6.98
CA THR A 11 -0.26 13.66 8.30
C THR A 11 -0.21 12.24 8.83
N GLN A 12 -1.29 11.48 8.70
CA GLN A 12 -1.34 10.10 9.20
C GLN A 12 -0.44 9.15 8.40
N ALA A 13 -0.35 9.35 7.08
CA ALA A 13 0.55 8.58 6.23
C ALA A 13 2.04 8.82 6.53
N GLN A 14 2.42 10.01 7.02
CA GLN A 14 3.78 10.28 7.48
C GLN A 14 4.12 9.56 8.79
N HIS A 15 3.13 9.36 9.66
CA HIS A 15 3.32 8.69 10.93
C HIS A 15 3.12 7.17 10.85
N ASP A 16 2.34 6.68 9.89
CA ASP A 16 2.04 5.27 9.68
C ASP A 16 2.10 4.90 8.19
N PRO A 17 3.28 4.49 7.69
CA PRO A 17 3.44 4.07 6.29
C PRO A 17 2.70 2.76 5.98
N VAL A 18 2.45 1.91 6.98
CA VAL A 18 1.71 0.64 6.82
C VAL A 18 0.26 0.95 6.46
N TRP A 19 -0.39 1.81 7.24
CA TRP A 19 -1.77 2.22 6.99
C TRP A 19 -1.95 2.91 5.63
N ALA A 20 -0.97 3.73 5.22
CA ALA A 20 -0.99 4.38 3.91
C ALA A 20 -0.92 3.35 2.77
N LEU A 21 -0.03 2.36 2.87
CA LEU A 21 0.09 1.26 1.90
C LEU A 21 -1.19 0.42 1.85
N GLU A 22 -1.76 0.05 2.99
CA GLU A 22 -3.02 -0.70 3.05
C GLU A 22 -4.13 0.02 2.30
N ARG A 23 -4.27 1.34 2.51
CA ARG A 23 -5.26 2.14 1.79
C ARG A 23 -4.99 2.22 0.30
N LEU A 24 -3.73 2.43 -0.11
CA LEU A 24 -3.36 2.47 -1.52
C LEU A 24 -3.66 1.15 -2.24
N ILE A 25 -3.38 0.03 -1.58
CA ILE A 25 -3.68 -1.32 -2.10
C ILE A 25 -5.19 -1.56 -2.09
N THR A 26 -5.91 -1.06 -1.08
CA THR A 26 -7.35 -1.27 -0.93
C THR A 26 -8.16 -0.50 -1.96
N PHE A 27 -7.90 0.81 -2.09
CA PHE A 27 -8.66 1.74 -2.94
C PHE A 27 -8.07 1.89 -4.34
N GLY A 28 -6.87 1.37 -4.58
CA GLY A 28 -6.19 1.46 -5.86
C GLY A 28 -5.26 2.67 -5.95
N LEU A 29 -4.34 2.59 -6.92
CA LEU A 29 -3.18 3.47 -6.98
C LEU A 29 -3.42 4.79 -7.73
N HIS A 30 -4.61 4.97 -8.33
CA HIS A 30 -4.99 6.17 -9.09
C HIS A 30 -3.91 6.69 -10.07
N GLY A 31 -3.17 5.78 -10.72
CA GLY A 31 -2.08 6.13 -11.67
C GLY A 31 -0.70 6.35 -11.04
N THR A 32 -0.60 6.21 -9.71
CA THR A 32 0.67 6.29 -8.97
C THR A 32 1.35 4.92 -8.90
N ARG A 33 2.68 4.86 -8.85
CA ARG A 33 3.39 3.60 -8.60
C ARG A 33 3.56 3.38 -7.10
N ILE A 34 3.37 2.14 -6.64
CA ILE A 34 3.79 1.74 -5.29
C ILE A 34 5.31 1.81 -5.22
N ASP A 35 5.83 2.42 -4.15
CA ASP A 35 7.24 2.32 -3.81
C ASP A 35 7.55 0.88 -3.39
N ARG A 36 8.33 0.20 -4.24
CA ARG A 36 8.71 -1.20 -4.05
C ARG A 36 9.46 -1.43 -2.74
N THR A 37 10.32 -0.49 -2.34
CA THR A 37 11.14 -0.61 -1.13
C THR A 37 10.27 -0.56 0.12
N LEU A 38 9.33 0.40 0.16
CA LEU A 38 8.35 0.51 1.24
C LEU A 38 7.43 -0.71 1.28
N LEU A 39 7.00 -1.19 0.11
CA LEU A 39 6.19 -2.41 0.04
C LEU A 39 6.95 -3.61 0.60
N GLU A 40 8.20 -3.84 0.19
CA GLU A 40 9.02 -4.96 0.66
C GLU A 40 9.27 -4.90 2.18
N GLN A 41 9.49 -3.71 2.73
CA GLN A 41 9.71 -3.50 4.16
C GLN A 41 8.46 -3.81 4.99
N HIS A 42 7.27 -3.48 4.48
CA HIS A 42 6.03 -3.56 5.26
C HIS A 42 5.08 -4.68 4.83
N ILE A 43 5.35 -5.41 3.74
CA ILE A 43 4.46 -6.47 3.19
C ILE A 43 4.04 -7.48 4.26
N GLY A 44 4.94 -7.81 5.19
CA GLY A 44 4.67 -8.73 6.30
C GLY A 44 3.63 -8.20 7.29
N GLU A 45 3.61 -6.89 7.51
CA GLU A 45 2.75 -6.18 8.47
C GLU A 45 1.39 -5.77 7.88
N LEU A 46 1.28 -5.71 6.56
CA LEU A 46 0.04 -5.32 5.87
C LEU A 46 -1.10 -6.31 6.15
N ARG A 47 -2.23 -5.76 6.61
CA ARG A 47 -3.50 -6.46 6.84
C ARG A 47 -4.40 -6.34 5.62
N ILE A 48 -3.95 -6.93 4.52
CA ILE A 48 -4.66 -6.96 3.23
C ILE A 48 -5.20 -8.37 2.93
N PRO A 49 -6.24 -8.50 2.08
CA PRO A 49 -6.71 -9.80 1.60
C PRO A 49 -5.60 -10.64 0.94
N ASP A 50 -5.67 -11.97 1.12
CA ASP A 50 -4.64 -12.92 0.68
C ASP A 50 -4.41 -12.91 -0.84
N ASP A 51 -5.45 -12.67 -1.64
CA ASP A 51 -5.37 -12.52 -3.09
C ASP A 51 -4.49 -11.33 -3.50
N ARG A 52 -4.62 -10.20 -2.80
CA ARG A 52 -3.81 -9.01 -3.02
C ARG A 52 -2.38 -9.20 -2.52
N ARG A 53 -2.22 -9.87 -1.38
CA ARG A 53 -0.89 -10.22 -0.85
C ARG A 53 -0.14 -11.10 -1.83
N ALA A 54 -0.75 -12.19 -2.32
CA ALA A 54 -0.12 -13.07 -3.29
C ALA A 54 0.30 -12.35 -4.59
N PHE A 55 -0.51 -11.41 -5.05
CA PHE A 55 -0.17 -10.58 -6.21
C PHE A 55 1.03 -9.65 -5.94
N LEU A 56 1.07 -9.00 -4.77
CA LEU A 56 2.17 -8.12 -4.37
C LEU A 56 3.45 -8.92 -4.14
N ASP A 57 3.36 -10.10 -3.54
CA ASP A 57 4.46 -11.04 -3.38
C ASP A 57 5.01 -11.45 -4.75
N LEU A 58 4.14 -11.75 -5.73
CA LEU A 58 4.57 -12.04 -7.10
C LEU A 58 5.32 -10.85 -7.73
N LEU A 59 4.80 -9.63 -7.56
CA LEU A 59 5.47 -8.41 -8.05
C LEU A 59 6.83 -8.20 -7.39
N LEU A 60 6.95 -8.48 -6.09
CA LEU A 60 8.22 -8.42 -5.36
C LEU A 60 9.17 -9.56 -5.74
N TRP A 61 8.66 -10.72 -6.14
CA TRP A 61 9.51 -11.90 -6.34
C TRP A 61 10.50 -11.79 -7.50
N ASN A 62 10.30 -10.87 -8.45
CA ASN A 62 11.22 -10.56 -9.55
C ASN A 62 11.84 -11.80 -10.24
N ARG A 63 11.11 -12.92 -10.31
CA ARG A 63 11.59 -14.12 -11.01
C ARG A 63 11.57 -13.84 -12.51
N PRO A 64 12.70 -14.00 -13.22
CA PRO A 64 12.66 -14.03 -14.67
C PRO A 64 11.82 -15.22 -15.11
N PHE A 65 10.78 -14.96 -15.90
CA PHE A 65 10.01 -16.00 -16.59
C PHE A 65 10.78 -16.50 -17.81
#